data_AF-A0AAU5QPL0-F1
#
_entry.id   AF-A0AAU5QPL0-F1
#
_cell.length_a   1.000
_cell.length_b   1.000
_cell.length_c   1.000
_cell.angle_alpha   90.00
_cell.angle_beta   90.00
_cell.angle_gamma   90.00
#
_symmetry.space_group_name_H-M   'P 1'
#
loop_
_entity.id
_entity.type
_entity.pdbx_description
1 polymer ?
#
loop_
_entity_poly.entity_id
_entity_poly.type
_entity_poly.pdbx_seq_one_letter_code
_entity_poly.pdbx_strand_id
1 'polypeptide(L)'
;MGRHERAVAAHVKQAGTLALWLRAQRQRAGCTYAAMSETLNHRYSASMLSRAASGRLVPSHELVLAYVQACGGNQKHATRLWKEARWAEEEHKRRQGTPHDFRDLAAKVGRALAHPEVIENFGQLRRAMIQLRAREGQPSLGTLQARAGRKPCGTHRLPKSSLSAILRGETPPLRDHLTAFMTALGMSARKVEEWELAWDRIVANEGRGTRRSQPDRYLPKARPGRLPYLLYRAFRSSDPDPPLMAMLASLPERFAMTESDLVYLKSHSIPPRTLQELLLPRTWSGPQQPNPQAGVTRSGLPIRNPRRYNARTPPRTHVVRTRSEPLDIPLLTLT
;
A
#
# COMPACT_ATOMS: atom_id res chain seq x y z
N MET A 1 -0.36 49.77 -4.70
CA MET A 1 0.41 48.85 -3.84
C MET A 1 -0.44 47.60 -3.59
N GLY A 2 0.02 46.44 -4.05
CA GLY A 2 -0.75 45.20 -4.00
C GLY A 2 -0.79 44.61 -2.58
N ARG A 3 -1.98 44.20 -2.13
CA ARG A 3 -2.19 43.50 -0.85
C ARG A 3 -1.17 42.37 -0.68
N HIS A 4 -0.43 42.37 0.43
CA HIS A 4 0.53 41.31 0.74
C HIS A 4 -0.15 39.93 0.74
N GLU A 5 0.48 38.96 0.09
CA GLU A 5 -0.02 37.59 0.08
C GLU A 5 0.12 36.98 1.47
N ARG A 6 -0.97 36.40 1.99
CA ARG A 6 -0.96 35.64 3.25
C ARG A 6 0.04 34.48 3.19
N ALA A 7 0.54 34.09 4.35
CA ALA A 7 1.38 32.90 4.51
C ALA A 7 0.72 31.66 3.90
N VAL A 8 1.55 30.74 3.39
CA VAL A 8 1.08 29.51 2.74
C VAL A 8 0.51 28.56 3.80
N ALA A 9 -0.78 28.29 3.73
CA ALA A 9 -1.52 27.50 4.72
C ALA A 9 -1.63 26.02 4.30
N ALA A 10 -0.49 25.35 4.12
CA ALA A 10 -0.45 23.98 3.64
C ALA A 10 -0.46 22.95 4.79
N HIS A 11 -1.36 21.97 4.69
CA HIS A 11 -1.48 20.85 5.65
C HIS A 11 -0.46 19.72 5.37
N VAL A 12 0.13 19.68 4.18
CA VAL A 12 1.23 18.78 3.80
C VAL A 12 2.39 19.58 3.20
N LYS A 13 3.63 19.18 3.51
CA LYS A 13 4.85 19.86 3.07
C LYS A 13 4.88 20.08 1.55
N GLN A 14 4.51 19.05 0.79
CA GLN A 14 4.55 19.05 -0.68
C GLN A 14 3.57 20.04 -1.29
N ALA A 15 2.37 20.21 -0.71
CA ALA A 15 1.42 21.23 -1.14
C ALA A 15 1.96 22.65 -0.87
N GLY A 16 2.66 22.82 0.26
CA GLY A 16 3.36 24.06 0.58
C GLY A 16 4.48 24.37 -0.42
N THR A 17 5.30 23.38 -0.75
CA THR A 17 6.35 23.49 -1.77
C THR A 17 5.79 23.89 -3.13
N LEU A 18 4.71 23.26 -3.59
CA LEU A 18 4.05 23.63 -4.84
C LEU A 18 3.56 25.09 -4.81
N ALA A 19 2.88 25.51 -3.73
CA ALA A 19 2.35 26.86 -3.61
C ALA A 19 3.45 27.93 -3.58
N LEU A 20 4.52 27.70 -2.80
CA LEU A 20 5.68 28.59 -2.76
C LEU A 20 6.37 28.68 -4.13
N TRP A 21 6.52 27.55 -4.82
CA TRP A 21 7.11 27.51 -6.14
C TRP A 21 6.26 28.28 -7.16
N LEU A 22 4.93 28.14 -7.15
CA LEU A 22 4.03 28.93 -8.01
C LEU A 22 4.17 30.44 -7.75
N ARG A 23 4.21 30.86 -6.48
CA ARG A 23 4.43 32.28 -6.13
C ARG A 23 5.78 32.79 -6.63
N ALA A 24 6.83 31.97 -6.51
CA ALA A 24 8.15 32.32 -7.03
C ALA A 24 8.14 32.47 -8.56
N GLN A 25 7.42 31.62 -9.30
CA GLN A 25 7.27 31.79 -10.76
C GLN A 25 6.57 33.11 -11.09
N ARG A 26 5.49 33.46 -10.38
CA ARG A 26 4.78 34.72 -10.58
C ARG A 26 5.65 35.94 -10.27
N GLN A 27 6.41 35.90 -9.18
CA GLN A 27 7.33 36.97 -8.80
C GLN A 27 8.43 37.16 -9.84
N ARG A 28 9.00 36.07 -10.36
CA ARG A 28 10.02 36.12 -11.43
C ARG A 28 9.46 36.69 -12.74
N ALA A 29 8.21 36.39 -13.06
CA ALA A 29 7.54 36.92 -14.25
C ALA A 29 7.07 38.37 -14.09
N GLY A 30 7.03 38.91 -12.86
CA GLY A 30 6.54 40.26 -12.58
C GLY A 30 5.03 40.45 -12.79
N CYS A 31 4.25 39.36 -12.95
CA CYS A 31 2.83 39.45 -13.29
C CYS A 31 1.93 39.56 -12.05
N THR A 32 0.82 40.29 -12.20
CA THR A 32 -0.28 40.27 -11.23
C THR A 32 -1.26 39.15 -11.54
N TYR A 33 -2.09 38.74 -10.58
CA TYR A 33 -3.15 37.76 -10.84
C TYR A 33 -4.18 38.23 -11.87
N ALA A 34 -4.41 39.55 -11.97
CA ALA A 34 -5.28 40.14 -12.98
C ALA A 34 -4.67 39.99 -14.39
N ALA A 35 -3.39 40.38 -14.55
CA ALA A 35 -2.67 40.22 -15.81
C ALA A 35 -2.59 38.75 -16.26
N MET A 36 -2.40 37.81 -15.32
CA MET A 36 -2.45 36.39 -15.63
C MET A 36 -3.84 35.93 -16.10
N SER A 37 -4.91 36.45 -15.48
CA SER A 37 -6.29 36.16 -15.91
C SER A 37 -6.54 36.64 -17.33
N GLU A 38 -6.06 37.83 -17.68
CA GLU A 38 -6.16 38.40 -19.03
C GLU A 38 -5.36 37.56 -20.05
N THR A 39 -4.12 37.20 -19.71
CA THR A 39 -3.25 36.33 -20.53
C THR A 39 -3.91 34.97 -20.83
N LEU A 40 -4.74 34.48 -19.89
CA LEU A 40 -5.48 33.24 -20.01
C LEU A 40 -6.90 33.43 -20.58
N ASN A 41 -7.18 34.57 -21.23
CA ASN A 41 -8.48 34.92 -21.81
C ASN A 41 -9.65 34.77 -20.81
N HIS A 42 -9.42 35.14 -19.55
CA HIS A 42 -10.38 35.03 -18.44
C HIS A 42 -10.93 33.61 -18.18
N ARG A 43 -10.28 32.56 -18.71
CA ARG A 43 -10.64 31.16 -18.40
C ARG A 43 -10.58 30.86 -16.91
N TYR A 44 -9.67 31.52 -16.19
CA TYR A 44 -9.52 31.44 -14.74
C TYR A 44 -9.44 32.84 -14.14
N SER A 45 -10.24 33.12 -13.12
CA SER A 45 -10.24 34.43 -12.47
C SER A 45 -9.01 34.65 -11.59
N ALA A 46 -8.68 35.92 -11.33
CA ALA A 46 -7.61 36.30 -10.42
C ALA A 46 -7.76 35.67 -9.02
N SER A 47 -8.99 35.50 -8.53
CA SER A 47 -9.27 34.86 -7.24
C SER A 47 -9.00 33.34 -7.27
N MET A 48 -9.25 32.66 -8.39
CA MET A 48 -8.88 31.24 -8.58
C MET A 48 -7.37 31.07 -8.58
N LEU A 49 -6.64 31.92 -9.30
CA LEU A 49 -5.18 31.89 -9.37
C LEU A 49 -4.55 32.18 -8.00
N SER A 50 -5.08 33.16 -7.26
CA SER A 50 -4.65 33.45 -5.89
C SER A 50 -4.89 32.27 -4.95
N ARG A 51 -6.06 31.62 -5.04
CA ARG A 51 -6.36 30.41 -4.25
C ARG A 51 -5.44 29.25 -4.60
N ALA A 52 -5.09 29.06 -5.88
CA ALA A 52 -4.16 28.02 -6.32
C ALA A 52 -2.77 28.18 -5.67
N ALA A 53 -2.33 29.43 -5.47
CA ALA A 53 -1.07 29.77 -4.81
C ALA A 53 -1.17 29.88 -3.27
N SER A 54 -2.32 29.56 -2.66
CA SER A 54 -2.50 29.66 -1.20
C SER A 54 -1.90 28.49 -0.42
N GLY A 55 -1.77 27.33 -1.05
CA GLY A 55 -1.37 26.06 -0.42
C GLY A 55 -2.45 25.38 0.43
N ARG A 56 -3.64 25.99 0.58
CA ARG A 56 -4.75 25.40 1.36
C ARG A 56 -5.26 24.09 0.76
N LEU A 57 -5.32 24.02 -0.55
CA LEU A 57 -5.77 22.88 -1.35
C LEU A 57 -4.80 22.69 -2.52
N VAL A 58 -4.62 21.45 -2.97
CA VAL A 58 -3.83 21.20 -4.19
C VAL A 58 -4.72 21.49 -5.42
N PRO A 59 -4.40 22.50 -6.25
CA PRO A 59 -5.20 22.88 -7.43
C PRO A 59 -5.26 21.77 -8.49
N SER A 60 -6.15 21.91 -9.47
CA SER A 60 -6.22 20.98 -10.62
C SER A 60 -4.96 21.07 -11.48
N HIS A 61 -4.61 19.98 -12.17
CA HIS A 61 -3.44 19.93 -13.05
C HIS A 61 -3.51 21.00 -14.14
N GLU A 62 -4.68 21.16 -14.78
CA GLU A 62 -4.91 22.18 -15.80
C GLU A 62 -4.66 23.60 -15.29
N LEU A 63 -5.12 23.92 -14.08
CA LEU A 63 -4.92 25.23 -13.47
C LEU A 63 -3.44 25.49 -13.17
N VAL A 64 -2.70 24.47 -12.70
CA VAL A 64 -1.26 24.59 -12.47
C VAL A 64 -0.51 24.83 -13.78
N LEU A 65 -0.85 24.09 -14.84
CA LEU A 65 -0.23 24.28 -16.15
C LEU A 65 -0.54 25.66 -16.73
N ALA A 66 -1.79 26.11 -16.66
CA ALA A 66 -2.20 27.44 -17.12
C ALA A 66 -1.50 28.55 -16.33
N TYR A 67 -1.40 28.41 -15.00
CA TYR A 67 -0.67 29.35 -14.14
C TYR A 67 0.78 29.49 -14.60
N VAL A 68 1.46 28.35 -14.79
CA VAL A 68 2.88 28.33 -15.16
C VAL A 68 3.08 28.80 -16.60
N GLN A 69 2.16 28.50 -17.50
CA GLN A 69 2.16 29.02 -18.87
C GLN A 69 2.05 30.56 -18.87
N ALA A 70 1.14 31.14 -18.09
CA ALA A 70 1.00 32.59 -17.97
C ALA A 70 2.26 33.26 -17.37
N CYS A 71 3.02 32.54 -16.55
CA CYS A 71 4.30 33.03 -16.00
C CYS A 71 5.53 32.64 -16.84
N GLY A 72 5.38 31.94 -17.97
CA GLY A 72 6.50 31.47 -18.79
C GLY A 72 7.41 30.43 -18.12
N GLY A 73 6.91 29.69 -17.11
CA GLY A 73 7.70 28.74 -16.33
C GLY A 73 7.76 27.32 -16.91
N ASN A 74 8.53 26.44 -16.25
CA ASN A 74 8.70 25.05 -16.68
C ASN A 74 7.50 24.15 -16.31
N GLN A 75 6.69 23.79 -17.30
CA GLN A 75 5.50 22.94 -17.14
C GLN A 75 5.81 21.50 -16.69
N LYS A 76 6.96 20.93 -17.08
CA LYS A 76 7.36 19.57 -16.66
C LYS A 76 7.66 19.55 -15.16
N HIS A 77 8.39 20.56 -14.68
CA HIS A 77 8.68 20.72 -13.25
C HIS A 77 7.39 20.97 -12.44
N ALA A 78 6.50 21.81 -12.95
CA ALA A 78 5.19 22.05 -12.36
C ALA A 78 4.37 20.75 -12.22
N THR A 79 4.35 19.93 -13.27
CA THR A 79 3.64 18.64 -13.27
C THR A 79 4.21 17.69 -12.22
N ARG A 80 5.54 17.65 -12.06
CA ARG A 80 6.18 16.82 -11.03
C ARG A 80 5.79 17.27 -9.63
N LEU A 81 5.94 18.57 -9.31
CA LEU A 81 5.54 19.11 -8.00
C LEU A 81 4.05 18.91 -7.73
N TRP A 82 3.22 19.05 -8.76
CA TRP A 82 1.78 18.79 -8.66
C TRP A 82 1.49 17.33 -8.29
N LYS A 83 2.12 16.36 -8.97
CA LYS A 83 1.96 14.93 -8.63
C LYS A 83 2.40 14.64 -7.20
N GLU A 84 3.54 15.18 -6.76
CA GLU A 84 4.05 15.03 -5.39
C GLU A 84 3.08 15.61 -4.35
N ALA A 85 2.54 16.81 -4.61
CA ALA A 85 1.56 17.46 -3.73
C ALA A 85 0.24 16.68 -3.64
N ARG A 86 -0.31 16.23 -4.78
CA ARG A 86 -1.53 15.41 -4.83
C ARG A 86 -1.35 14.08 -4.11
N TRP A 87 -0.21 13.42 -4.33
CA TRP A 87 0.13 12.18 -3.65
C TRP A 87 0.16 12.35 -2.13
N ALA A 88 0.82 13.40 -1.65
CA ALA A 88 0.92 13.69 -0.22
C ALA A 88 -0.44 14.00 0.42
N GLU A 89 -1.31 14.76 -0.26
CA GLU A 89 -2.66 15.05 0.21
C GLU A 89 -3.51 13.76 0.34
N GLU A 90 -3.46 12.87 -0.65
CA GLU A 90 -4.19 11.60 -0.61
C GLU A 90 -3.63 10.65 0.45
N GLU A 91 -2.31 10.56 0.59
CA GLU A 91 -1.68 9.76 1.65
C GLU A 91 -2.04 10.30 3.04
N HIS A 92 -2.13 11.63 3.20
CA HIS A 92 -2.57 12.24 4.44
C HIS A 92 -4.03 11.88 4.77
N LYS A 93 -4.96 11.97 3.80
CA LYS A 93 -6.36 11.52 3.98
C LYS A 93 -6.44 10.04 4.35
N ARG A 94 -5.65 9.19 3.68
CA ARG A 94 -5.59 7.75 3.97
C ARG A 94 -5.11 7.48 5.41
N ARG A 95 -4.09 8.21 5.87
CA ARG A 95 -3.58 8.09 7.25
C ARG A 95 -4.56 8.55 8.31
N GLN A 96 -5.40 9.54 8.00
CA GLN A 96 -6.47 9.97 8.92
C GLN A 96 -7.53 8.88 9.11
N GLY A 97 -7.86 8.13 8.05
CA GLY A 97 -8.81 7.01 8.12
C GLY A 97 -8.21 5.68 8.59
N THR A 98 -6.88 5.60 8.79
CA THR A 98 -6.20 4.37 9.24
C THR A 98 -5.86 4.50 10.72
N PRO A 99 -6.24 3.53 11.58
CA PRO A 99 -5.85 3.55 12.98
C PRO A 99 -4.33 3.62 13.11
N HIS A 100 -3.84 4.33 14.13
CA HIS A 100 -2.44 4.71 14.25
C HIS A 100 -1.50 3.51 14.13
N ASP A 101 -1.86 2.40 14.78
CA ASP A 101 -1.05 1.18 14.89
C ASP A 101 -0.84 0.49 13.53
N PHE A 102 -1.74 0.70 12.57
CA PHE A 102 -1.70 0.07 11.25
C PHE A 102 -1.11 0.95 10.16
N ARG A 103 -0.70 2.20 10.46
CA ARG A 103 -0.22 3.15 9.43
C ARG A 103 1.03 2.66 8.70
N ASP A 104 2.02 2.18 9.45
CA ASP A 104 3.28 1.70 8.87
C ASP A 104 3.08 0.43 8.05
N LEU A 105 2.23 -0.47 8.54
CA LEU A 105 1.83 -1.68 7.82
C LEU A 105 1.11 -1.31 6.52
N ALA A 106 0.13 -0.42 6.59
CA ALA A 106 -0.63 0.06 5.44
C ALA A 106 0.25 0.77 4.40
N ALA A 107 1.32 1.46 4.82
CA ALA A 107 2.30 2.06 3.92
C ALA A 107 3.20 1.01 3.24
N LYS A 108 3.67 0.00 4.00
CA LYS A 108 4.45 -1.12 3.44
C LYS A 108 3.63 -1.91 2.43
N VAL A 109 2.39 -2.26 2.77
CA VAL A 109 1.46 -2.97 1.89
C VAL A 109 1.15 -2.14 0.63
N GLY A 110 0.91 -0.83 0.75
CA GLY A 110 0.69 0.04 -0.40
C GLY A 110 1.90 0.12 -1.35
N ARG A 111 3.13 0.00 -0.84
CA ARG A 111 4.33 -0.09 -1.68
C ARG A 111 4.44 -1.44 -2.39
N ALA A 112 4.24 -2.54 -1.67
CA ALA A 112 4.29 -3.88 -2.22
C ALA A 112 3.26 -4.11 -3.33
N LEU A 113 2.02 -3.65 -3.12
CA LEU A 113 0.93 -3.75 -4.11
C LEU A 113 1.16 -2.91 -5.38
N ALA A 114 2.17 -2.05 -5.43
CA ALA A 114 2.52 -1.38 -6.69
C ALA A 114 3.31 -2.29 -7.65
N HIS A 115 3.75 -3.45 -7.18
CA HIS A 115 4.43 -4.45 -8.00
C HIS A 115 3.42 -5.50 -8.46
N PRO A 116 3.23 -5.67 -9.79
CA PRO A 116 2.21 -6.57 -10.34
C PRO A 116 2.44 -8.04 -9.95
N GLU A 117 3.69 -8.44 -9.67
CA GLU A 117 4.05 -9.80 -9.24
C GLU A 117 3.45 -10.20 -7.88
N VAL A 118 3.22 -9.22 -6.99
CA VAL A 118 2.72 -9.46 -5.63
C VAL A 118 1.20 -9.63 -5.61
N ILE A 119 0.52 -9.31 -6.70
CA ILE A 119 -0.94 -9.29 -6.76
C ILE A 119 -1.48 -10.70 -7.05
N GLU A 120 -2.22 -11.26 -6.09
CA GLU A 120 -2.75 -12.63 -6.12
C GLU A 120 -4.28 -12.71 -6.20
N ASN A 121 -5.01 -11.63 -5.89
CA ASN A 121 -6.49 -11.60 -5.93
C ASN A 121 -7.07 -10.26 -6.41
N PHE A 122 -8.37 -10.24 -6.76
CA PHE A 122 -9.05 -9.03 -7.25
C PHE A 122 -9.11 -7.89 -6.21
N GLY A 123 -9.16 -8.21 -4.91
CA GLY A 123 -9.12 -7.21 -3.85
C GLY A 123 -7.79 -6.46 -3.81
N GLN A 124 -6.67 -7.17 -3.91
CA GLN A 124 -5.32 -6.61 -4.05
C GLN A 124 -5.19 -5.82 -5.34
N LEU A 125 -5.69 -6.33 -6.47
CA LEU A 125 -5.67 -5.63 -7.75
C LEU A 125 -6.42 -4.29 -7.67
N ARG A 126 -7.62 -4.27 -7.09
CA ARG A 126 -8.37 -3.03 -6.85
C ARG A 126 -7.57 -2.04 -6.01
N ARG A 127 -6.98 -2.48 -4.90
CA ARG A 127 -6.16 -1.61 -4.04
C ARG A 127 -4.94 -1.07 -4.79
N ALA A 128 -4.32 -1.92 -5.58
CA ALA A 128 -3.20 -1.58 -6.43
C ALA A 128 -3.58 -0.51 -7.47
N MET A 129 -4.75 -0.62 -8.11
CA MET A 129 -5.30 0.41 -9.01
C MET A 129 -5.53 1.76 -8.29
N ILE A 130 -6.09 1.74 -7.08
CA ILE A 130 -6.28 2.95 -6.26
C ILE A 130 -4.92 3.61 -5.97
N GLN A 131 -3.90 2.82 -5.60
CA GLN A 131 -2.55 3.30 -5.33
C GLN A 131 -1.89 3.87 -6.58
N LEU A 132 -1.99 3.20 -7.72
CA LEU A 132 -1.47 3.71 -8.99
C LEU A 132 -2.11 5.03 -9.39
N ARG A 133 -3.44 5.14 -9.26
CA ARG A 133 -4.17 6.39 -9.53
C ARG A 133 -3.67 7.52 -8.64
N ALA A 134 -3.47 7.25 -7.35
CA ALA A 134 -2.93 8.24 -6.42
C ALA A 134 -1.52 8.69 -6.85
N ARG A 135 -0.63 7.75 -7.27
CA ARG A 135 0.76 8.06 -7.70
C ARG A 135 0.81 9.01 -8.87
N GLU A 136 -0.13 8.86 -9.80
CA GLU A 136 -0.23 9.73 -10.97
C GLU A 136 -0.96 11.05 -10.70
N GLY A 137 -1.16 11.42 -9.43
CA GLY A 137 -1.77 12.69 -9.02
C GLY A 137 -3.29 12.64 -8.87
N GLN A 138 -3.87 11.44 -8.76
CA GLN A 138 -5.29 11.20 -8.55
C GLN A 138 -6.18 11.80 -9.66
N PRO A 139 -5.93 11.49 -10.95
CA PRO A 139 -6.76 12.01 -12.04
C PRO A 139 -8.23 11.66 -11.83
N SER A 140 -9.14 12.57 -12.21
CA SER A 140 -10.58 12.33 -12.05
C SER A 140 -11.02 11.14 -12.91
N LEU A 141 -12.12 10.47 -12.53
CA LEU A 141 -12.64 9.35 -13.32
C LEU A 141 -13.06 9.80 -14.74
N GLY A 142 -13.56 11.04 -14.89
CA GLY A 142 -13.87 11.61 -16.19
C GLY A 142 -12.62 11.85 -17.04
N THR A 143 -11.54 12.32 -16.43
CA THR A 143 -10.24 12.48 -17.10
C THR A 143 -9.70 11.13 -17.59
N LEU A 144 -9.80 10.08 -16.76
CA LEU A 144 -9.38 8.73 -17.14
C LEU A 144 -10.23 8.16 -18.28
N GLN A 145 -11.55 8.33 -18.25
CA GLN A 145 -12.44 7.93 -19.35
C GLN A 145 -12.08 8.67 -20.65
N ALA A 146 -11.84 9.97 -20.58
CA ALA A 146 -11.45 10.76 -21.75
C ALA A 146 -10.12 10.29 -22.34
N ARG A 147 -9.12 10.01 -21.50
CA ARG A 147 -7.80 9.50 -21.92
C ARG A 147 -7.85 8.07 -22.46
N ALA A 148 -8.70 7.22 -21.89
CA ALA A 148 -8.90 5.85 -22.38
C ALA A 148 -9.55 5.83 -23.78
N GLY A 149 -10.23 6.91 -24.18
CA GLY A 149 -10.86 7.04 -25.48
C GLY A 149 -12.08 6.13 -25.67
N ARG A 150 -12.43 5.93 -26.94
CA ARG A 150 -13.59 5.14 -27.36
C ARG A 150 -13.16 3.87 -28.10
N LYS A 151 -14.00 2.85 -28.04
CA LYS A 151 -13.92 1.65 -28.90
C LYS A 151 -14.42 2.02 -30.31
N PRO A 152 -14.07 1.23 -31.35
CA PRO A 152 -14.56 1.47 -32.72
C PRO A 152 -16.09 1.55 -32.83
N CYS A 153 -16.82 0.86 -31.95
CA CYS A 153 -18.28 0.91 -31.85
C CYS A 153 -18.85 2.17 -31.16
N GLY A 154 -18.02 3.19 -30.88
CA GLY A 154 -18.46 4.46 -30.27
C GLY A 154 -18.62 4.45 -28.75
N THR A 155 -18.59 3.27 -28.10
CA THR A 155 -18.64 3.12 -26.64
C THR A 155 -17.32 3.49 -25.97
N HIS A 156 -17.34 3.88 -24.70
CA HIS A 156 -16.11 4.20 -23.96
C HIS A 156 -15.31 2.92 -23.65
N ARG A 157 -13.98 2.96 -23.85
CA ARG A 157 -13.10 1.84 -23.45
C ARG A 157 -13.10 1.64 -21.93
N LEU A 158 -13.26 2.73 -21.19
CA LEU A 158 -13.36 2.73 -19.74
C LEU A 158 -14.48 3.67 -19.28
N PRO A 159 -15.73 3.19 -19.16
CA PRO A 159 -16.83 3.99 -18.65
C PRO A 159 -16.59 4.41 -17.19
N LYS A 160 -16.92 5.66 -16.85
CA LYS A 160 -16.80 6.24 -15.50
C LYS A 160 -17.61 5.44 -14.48
N SER A 161 -18.81 4.99 -14.84
CA SER A 161 -19.68 4.19 -13.98
C SER A 161 -19.03 2.85 -13.64
N SER A 162 -18.53 2.12 -14.64
CA SER A 162 -17.80 0.86 -14.46
C SER A 162 -16.53 1.04 -13.63
N LEU A 163 -15.74 2.07 -13.92
CA LEU A 163 -14.53 2.37 -13.15
C LEU A 163 -14.87 2.72 -11.70
N SER A 164 -15.97 3.44 -11.46
CA SER A 164 -16.45 3.75 -10.10
C SER A 164 -16.87 2.49 -9.35
N ALA A 165 -17.59 1.57 -9.99
CA ALA A 165 -17.98 0.29 -9.38
C ALA A 165 -16.75 -0.58 -9.04
N ILE A 166 -15.77 -0.68 -9.95
CA ILE A 166 -14.51 -1.40 -9.74
C ILE A 166 -13.72 -0.79 -8.57
N LEU A 167 -13.57 0.53 -8.53
CA LEU A 167 -12.81 1.20 -7.47
C LEU A 167 -13.55 1.17 -6.13
N ARG A 168 -14.86 1.02 -6.10
CA ARG A 168 -15.64 0.75 -4.87
C ARG A 168 -15.57 -0.71 -4.44
N GLY A 169 -15.25 -1.63 -5.35
CA GLY A 169 -15.19 -3.07 -5.09
C GLY A 169 -16.53 -3.77 -5.29
N GLU A 170 -17.47 -3.13 -5.97
CA GLU A 170 -18.78 -3.70 -6.31
C GLU A 170 -18.68 -4.71 -7.46
N THR A 171 -17.70 -4.52 -8.36
CA THR A 171 -17.48 -5.39 -9.51
C THR A 171 -15.99 -5.69 -9.71
N PRO A 172 -15.61 -6.91 -10.10
CA PRO A 172 -14.23 -7.22 -10.46
C PRO A 172 -13.85 -6.55 -11.79
N PRO A 173 -12.59 -6.09 -11.94
CA PRO A 173 -12.11 -5.51 -13.19
C PRO A 173 -11.98 -6.58 -14.29
N LEU A 174 -12.54 -6.29 -15.48
CA LEU A 174 -12.25 -7.04 -16.70
C LEU A 174 -10.85 -6.67 -17.22
N ARG A 175 -10.22 -7.59 -17.97
CA ARG A 175 -8.90 -7.38 -18.60
C ARG A 175 -8.86 -6.08 -19.42
N ASP A 176 -9.84 -5.87 -20.31
CA ASP A 176 -10.02 -4.65 -21.10
C ASP A 176 -10.03 -3.37 -20.24
N HIS A 177 -10.74 -3.39 -19.11
CA HIS A 177 -10.83 -2.23 -18.22
C HIS A 177 -9.49 -1.94 -17.56
N LEU A 178 -8.72 -2.97 -17.18
CA LEU A 178 -7.38 -2.82 -16.64
C LEU A 178 -6.43 -2.21 -17.69
N THR A 179 -6.41 -2.74 -18.91
CA THR A 179 -5.61 -2.22 -20.02
C THR A 179 -5.95 -0.75 -20.33
N ALA A 180 -7.25 -0.44 -20.43
CA ALA A 180 -7.72 0.93 -20.69
C ALA A 180 -7.36 1.89 -19.53
N PHE A 181 -7.42 1.42 -18.29
CA PHE A 181 -7.03 2.20 -17.12
C PHE A 181 -5.53 2.49 -17.09
N MET A 182 -4.70 1.48 -17.35
CA MET A 182 -3.24 1.62 -17.34
C MET A 182 -2.73 2.51 -18.48
N THR A 183 -3.31 2.38 -19.67
CA THR A 183 -3.02 3.26 -20.81
C THR A 183 -3.49 4.69 -20.54
N ALA A 184 -4.66 4.90 -19.92
CA ALA A 184 -5.13 6.24 -19.51
C ALA A 184 -4.25 6.91 -18.43
N LEU A 185 -3.53 6.13 -17.63
CA LEU A 185 -2.50 6.61 -16.70
C LEU A 185 -1.18 6.96 -17.41
N GLY A 186 -1.02 6.60 -18.70
CA GLY A 186 0.19 6.88 -19.48
C GLY A 186 1.33 5.89 -19.19
N MET A 187 1.01 4.66 -18.77
CA MET A 187 2.03 3.62 -18.54
C MET A 187 2.61 3.10 -19.87
N SER A 188 3.87 2.66 -19.85
CA SER A 188 4.50 2.03 -21.02
C SER A 188 3.84 0.69 -21.35
N ALA A 189 3.88 0.29 -22.63
CA ALA A 189 3.28 -0.98 -23.11
C ALA A 189 3.76 -2.20 -22.31
N ARG A 190 5.08 -2.31 -22.08
CA ARG A 190 5.67 -3.36 -21.23
C ARG A 190 5.05 -3.43 -19.83
N LYS A 191 4.83 -2.27 -19.21
CA LYS A 191 4.22 -2.22 -17.87
C LYS A 191 2.73 -2.56 -17.92
N VAL A 192 2.04 -2.26 -19.01
CA VAL A 192 0.65 -2.72 -19.20
C VAL A 192 0.61 -4.25 -19.28
N GLU A 193 1.51 -4.87 -20.06
CA GLU A 193 1.62 -6.33 -20.19
C GLU A 193 1.89 -7.01 -18.85
N GLU A 194 2.81 -6.48 -18.02
CA GLU A 194 3.09 -7.02 -16.68
C GLU A 194 1.83 -7.07 -15.79
N TRP A 195 0.95 -6.09 -15.93
CA TRP A 195 -0.32 -6.03 -15.19
C TRP A 195 -1.41 -6.91 -15.78
N GLU A 196 -1.43 -7.07 -17.11
CA GLU A 196 -2.29 -8.06 -17.76
C GLU A 196 -1.91 -9.48 -17.33
N LEU A 197 -0.62 -9.81 -17.27
CA LEU A 197 -0.14 -11.09 -16.74
C LEU A 197 -0.53 -11.28 -15.27
N ALA A 198 -0.55 -10.23 -14.47
CA ALA A 198 -1.06 -10.29 -13.10
C ALA A 198 -2.55 -10.61 -13.05
N TRP A 199 -3.35 -10.02 -13.93
CA TRP A 199 -4.76 -10.33 -14.07
C TRP A 199 -4.99 -11.79 -14.49
N ASP A 200 -4.23 -12.29 -15.47
CA ASP A 200 -4.32 -13.67 -15.95
C ASP A 200 -4.01 -14.66 -14.81
N ARG A 201 -3.02 -14.37 -13.96
CA ARG A 201 -2.71 -15.17 -12.75
C ARG A 201 -3.86 -15.19 -11.74
N ILE A 202 -4.51 -14.06 -11.51
CA ILE A 202 -5.64 -13.95 -10.56
C ILE A 202 -6.80 -14.84 -11.03
N VAL A 203 -7.20 -14.73 -12.30
CA VAL A 203 -8.29 -15.52 -12.87
C VAL A 203 -7.97 -17.02 -12.80
N ALA A 204 -6.74 -17.40 -13.14
CA ALA A 204 -6.30 -18.80 -13.06
C ALA A 204 -6.31 -19.33 -11.61
N ASN A 205 -6.09 -18.48 -10.60
CA ASN A 205 -6.13 -18.87 -9.19
C ASN A 205 -7.57 -18.97 -8.66
N GLU A 206 -8.46 -18.06 -9.05
CA GLU A 206 -9.88 -18.14 -8.65
C GLU A 206 -10.57 -19.38 -9.26
N GLY A 207 -10.25 -19.71 -10.53
CA GLY A 207 -10.72 -20.95 -11.16
C GLY A 207 -10.17 -22.24 -10.52
N ARG A 208 -9.03 -22.17 -9.81
CA ARG A 208 -8.47 -23.30 -9.04
C ARG A 208 -9.04 -23.39 -7.62
N GLY A 209 -9.53 -22.29 -7.06
CA GLY A 209 -10.10 -22.21 -5.72
C GLY A 209 -11.42 -22.97 -5.58
N THR A 210 -12.23 -23.02 -6.64
CA THR A 210 -13.52 -23.74 -6.68
C THR A 210 -13.37 -25.26 -6.74
N ARG A 211 -12.31 -25.80 -7.37
CA ARG A 211 -12.04 -27.25 -7.42
C ARG A 211 -11.41 -27.84 -6.16
N ARG A 212 -10.85 -27.01 -5.26
CA ARG A 212 -10.20 -27.45 -4.00
C ARG A 212 -11.14 -27.50 -2.80
N SER A 213 -12.44 -27.33 -2.98
CA SER A 213 -13.45 -27.59 -1.95
C SER A 213 -13.72 -29.10 -1.82
N GLN A 214 -12.69 -29.88 -1.52
CA GLN A 214 -12.86 -31.24 -0.99
C GLN A 214 -13.02 -31.09 0.53
N PRO A 215 -14.05 -31.70 1.15
CA PRO A 215 -14.28 -31.53 2.58
C PRO A 215 -13.12 -32.15 3.37
N ASP A 216 -12.48 -31.32 4.18
CA ASP A 216 -11.27 -31.60 4.96
C ASP A 216 -11.61 -32.57 6.11
N ARG A 217 -11.79 -33.86 5.81
CA ARG A 217 -11.85 -34.94 6.81
C ARG A 217 -10.42 -35.27 7.23
N TYR A 218 -10.03 -34.74 8.40
CA TYR A 218 -8.96 -35.13 9.35
C TYR A 218 -8.14 -33.92 9.81
N LEU A 219 -8.44 -33.42 11.02
CA LEU A 219 -7.65 -32.37 11.67
C LEU A 219 -6.82 -32.95 12.84
N PRO A 220 -5.47 -32.90 12.79
CA PRO A 220 -4.63 -33.12 13.97
C PRO A 220 -4.55 -31.87 14.84
N LYS A 221 -4.50 -32.06 16.17
CA LYS A 221 -4.29 -31.01 17.21
C LYS A 221 -3.03 -30.15 16.93
N ALA A 222 -3.13 -28.84 17.17
CA ALA A 222 -2.18 -27.82 16.70
C ALA A 222 -0.88 -27.71 17.55
N ARG A 223 0.24 -27.37 16.88
CA ARG A 223 1.54 -27.00 17.45
C ARG A 223 1.96 -25.59 16.97
N PRO A 224 2.85 -24.87 17.68
CA PRO A 224 3.20 -23.45 17.44
C PRO A 224 3.78 -23.08 16.06
N GLY A 225 4.09 -24.06 15.20
CA GLY A 225 4.47 -23.81 13.79
C GLY A 225 3.31 -23.49 12.83
N ARG A 226 2.06 -23.46 13.31
CA ARG A 226 0.85 -23.30 12.48
C ARG A 226 0.31 -21.87 12.34
N LEU A 227 1.01 -20.82 12.80
CA LEU A 227 0.58 -19.43 12.61
C LEU A 227 0.18 -19.10 11.15
N PRO A 228 0.94 -19.54 10.13
CA PRO A 228 0.56 -19.29 8.73
C PRO A 228 -0.73 -20.00 8.32
N TYR A 229 -1.01 -21.16 8.92
CA TYR A 229 -2.23 -21.94 8.69
C TYR A 229 -3.45 -21.34 9.40
N LEU A 230 -3.30 -20.86 10.64
CA LEU A 230 -4.37 -20.20 11.39
C LEU A 230 -4.76 -18.88 10.73
N LEU A 231 -3.77 -18.10 10.27
CA LEU A 231 -4.02 -16.89 9.48
C LEU A 231 -4.70 -17.25 8.16
N TYR A 232 -4.19 -18.23 7.41
CA TYR A 232 -4.81 -18.69 6.16
C TYR A 232 -6.28 -19.10 6.34
N ARG A 233 -6.59 -19.87 7.39
CA ARG A 233 -7.97 -20.27 7.72
C ARG A 233 -8.83 -19.06 8.09
N ALA A 234 -8.32 -18.17 8.94
CA ALA A 234 -9.03 -16.96 9.34
C ALA A 234 -9.34 -16.07 8.14
N PHE A 235 -8.42 -15.91 7.19
CA PHE A 235 -8.64 -15.12 5.97
C PHE A 235 -9.70 -15.69 5.04
N ARG A 236 -9.83 -17.02 5.00
CA ARG A 236 -10.74 -17.70 4.08
C ARG A 236 -12.16 -17.83 4.61
N SER A 237 -12.35 -17.80 5.93
CA SER A 237 -13.68 -17.84 6.51
C SER A 237 -14.35 -16.47 6.44
N SER A 238 -15.64 -16.42 6.05
CA SER A 238 -16.42 -15.18 6.07
C SER A 238 -16.53 -14.62 7.50
N ASP A 239 -16.64 -15.51 8.48
CA ASP A 239 -16.61 -15.22 9.91
C ASP A 239 -15.56 -16.13 10.57
N PRO A 240 -14.61 -15.62 11.37
CA PRO A 240 -13.70 -16.50 12.09
C PRO A 240 -14.44 -17.15 13.26
N ASP A 241 -14.65 -18.47 13.22
CA ASP A 241 -15.36 -19.19 14.28
C ASP A 241 -14.77 -18.87 15.68
N PRO A 242 -15.58 -18.77 16.75
CA PRO A 242 -15.13 -18.47 18.11
C PRO A 242 -13.90 -19.27 18.60
N PRO A 243 -13.76 -20.59 18.33
CA PRO A 243 -12.55 -21.34 18.70
C PRO A 243 -11.29 -20.89 17.94
N LEU A 244 -11.40 -20.40 16.70
CA LEU A 244 -10.27 -19.85 15.95
C LEU A 244 -9.81 -18.52 16.56
N MET A 245 -10.76 -17.69 16.99
CA MET A 245 -10.48 -16.42 17.66
C MET A 245 -9.76 -16.62 19.00
N ALA A 246 -10.23 -17.56 19.82
CA ALA A 246 -9.55 -17.93 21.07
C ALA A 246 -8.12 -18.46 20.82
N MET A 247 -7.91 -19.22 19.73
CA MET A 247 -6.59 -19.70 19.35
C MET A 247 -5.64 -18.60 18.85
N LEU A 248 -6.16 -17.57 18.18
CA LEU A 248 -5.35 -16.42 17.74
C LEU A 248 -5.04 -15.47 18.90
N ALA A 249 -5.97 -15.31 19.86
CA ALA A 249 -5.78 -14.50 21.06
C ALA A 249 -4.79 -15.12 22.07
N SER A 250 -4.65 -16.46 22.08
CA SER A 250 -3.71 -17.19 22.94
C SER A 250 -2.27 -17.28 22.38
N LEU A 251 -2.01 -16.64 21.24
CA LEU A 251 -0.67 -16.50 20.70
C LEU A 251 0.16 -15.51 21.56
N PRO A 252 1.51 -15.62 21.55
CA PRO A 252 2.36 -14.64 22.21
C PRO A 252 1.99 -13.21 21.78
N GLU A 253 1.98 -12.25 22.70
CA GLU A 253 1.42 -10.89 22.49
C GLU A 253 1.81 -10.23 21.16
N ARG A 254 3.06 -10.39 20.71
CA ARG A 254 3.55 -9.89 19.42
C ARG A 254 2.83 -10.44 18.17
N PHE A 255 2.04 -11.49 18.31
CA PHE A 255 1.24 -12.14 17.27
C PHE A 255 -0.24 -12.26 17.66
N ALA A 256 -0.63 -11.79 18.85
CA ALA A 256 -2.02 -11.75 19.24
C ALA A 256 -2.75 -10.81 18.27
N MET A 257 -3.85 -11.30 17.71
CA MET A 257 -4.69 -10.54 16.79
C MET A 257 -6.09 -10.49 17.36
N THR A 258 -6.65 -9.29 17.41
CA THR A 258 -8.06 -9.08 17.71
C THR A 258 -8.93 -9.39 16.50
N GLU A 259 -10.23 -9.54 16.72
CA GLU A 259 -11.21 -9.70 15.64
C GLU A 259 -11.18 -8.52 14.68
N SER A 260 -11.05 -7.31 15.23
CA SER A 260 -10.80 -6.05 14.52
C SER A 260 -9.60 -6.12 13.58
N ASP A 261 -8.49 -6.73 14.01
CA ASP A 261 -7.27 -6.85 13.22
C ASP A 261 -7.47 -7.79 12.03
N LEU A 262 -8.19 -8.90 12.24
CA LEU A 262 -8.50 -9.84 11.18
C LEU A 262 -9.49 -9.25 10.18
N VAL A 263 -10.52 -8.53 10.64
CA VAL A 263 -11.47 -7.82 9.78
C VAL A 263 -10.76 -6.74 8.96
N TYR A 264 -9.85 -5.99 9.58
CA TYR A 264 -8.98 -5.03 8.89
C TYR A 264 -8.13 -5.76 7.84
N LEU A 265 -7.47 -6.86 8.17
CA LEU A 265 -6.62 -7.54 7.20
C LEU A 265 -7.41 -8.20 6.06
N LYS A 266 -8.61 -8.75 6.35
CA LYS A 266 -9.54 -9.36 5.39
C LYS A 266 -10.04 -8.33 4.39
N SER A 267 -10.50 -7.18 4.88
CA SER A 267 -10.93 -6.04 4.05
C SER A 267 -9.80 -5.48 3.18
N HIS A 268 -8.56 -5.79 3.54
CA HIS A 268 -7.36 -5.40 2.81
C HIS A 268 -6.75 -6.56 1.97
N SER A 269 -7.36 -7.75 1.99
CA SER A 269 -7.03 -8.95 1.19
C SER A 269 -5.54 -9.31 1.15
N ILE A 270 -4.81 -9.14 2.26
CA ILE A 270 -3.35 -9.42 2.31
C ILE A 270 -3.13 -10.93 2.35
N PRO A 271 -2.26 -11.52 1.50
CA PRO A 271 -2.07 -12.96 1.52
C PRO A 271 -1.29 -13.37 2.78
N PRO A 272 -1.57 -14.56 3.35
CA PRO A 272 -0.98 -14.99 4.61
C PRO A 272 0.55 -15.10 4.56
N ARG A 273 1.15 -15.32 3.39
CA ARG A 273 2.60 -15.30 3.19
C ARG A 273 3.20 -13.92 3.42
N THR A 274 2.58 -12.87 2.90
CA THR A 274 3.05 -11.48 3.09
C THR A 274 2.87 -11.03 4.54
N LEU A 275 1.81 -11.47 5.22
CA LEU A 275 1.63 -11.20 6.65
C LEU A 275 2.68 -11.89 7.52
N GLN A 276 3.06 -13.11 7.17
CA GLN A 276 4.13 -13.83 7.86
C GLN A 276 5.47 -13.07 7.76
N GLU A 277 5.77 -12.48 6.61
CA GLU A 277 6.96 -11.63 6.43
C GLU A 277 6.89 -10.28 7.15
N LEU A 278 5.68 -9.77 7.38
CA LEU A 278 5.45 -8.46 8.05
C LEU A 278 5.40 -8.58 9.57
N LEU A 279 4.92 -9.71 10.11
CA LEU A 279 4.75 -9.95 11.55
C LEU A 279 5.99 -10.60 12.19
N LEU A 280 6.82 -11.32 11.41
CA LEU A 280 8.09 -11.83 11.91
C LEU A 280 9.20 -10.78 11.66
N PRO A 281 9.97 -10.34 12.68
CA PRO A 281 11.09 -9.46 12.43
C PRO A 281 12.06 -10.17 11.47
N ARG A 282 12.50 -9.45 10.42
CA ARG A 282 13.64 -9.87 9.60
C ARG A 282 14.83 -9.98 10.54
N THR A 283 15.11 -11.19 11.02
CA THR A 283 16.36 -11.48 11.71
C THR A 283 17.45 -11.47 10.65
N TRP A 284 18.07 -10.30 10.47
CA TRP A 284 19.34 -10.18 9.78
C TRP A 284 20.34 -11.04 10.56
N SER A 285 20.70 -12.21 10.04
CA SER A 285 21.91 -12.89 10.49
C SER A 285 23.06 -12.28 9.68
N GLY A 286 24.08 -11.79 10.37
CA GLY A 286 25.33 -11.34 9.75
C GLY A 286 26.00 -12.43 8.90
N PRO A 287 27.19 -12.18 8.33
CA PRO A 287 27.85 -13.16 7.47
C PRO A 287 27.98 -14.50 8.20
N GLN A 288 27.44 -15.56 7.60
CA GLN A 288 27.38 -16.88 8.23
C GLN A 288 28.79 -17.37 8.55
N GLN A 289 29.04 -17.82 9.78
CA GLN A 289 30.24 -18.61 10.05
C GLN A 289 30.14 -19.95 9.31
N PRO A 290 31.24 -20.44 8.70
CA PRO A 290 31.23 -21.68 7.94
C PRO A 290 30.94 -22.87 8.87
N ASN A 291 30.10 -23.79 8.41
CA ASN A 291 29.74 -24.99 9.18
C ASN A 291 30.95 -25.92 9.39
N PRO A 292 31.06 -26.60 10.55
CA PRO A 292 32.10 -27.60 10.80
C PRO A 292 31.89 -28.86 9.93
N GLN A 293 32.96 -29.64 9.76
CA GLN A 293 33.05 -30.73 8.78
C GLN A 293 32.04 -31.85 9.04
N ALA A 294 31.34 -32.30 8.00
CA ALA A 294 30.30 -33.34 8.08
C ALA A 294 30.85 -34.78 8.13
N GLY A 295 32.10 -34.94 8.58
CA GLY A 295 32.84 -36.20 8.58
C GLY A 295 33.81 -36.34 7.40
N VAL A 296 34.48 -37.49 7.39
CA VAL A 296 35.63 -37.79 6.54
C VAL A 296 35.35 -39.05 5.73
N THR A 297 35.77 -39.10 4.46
CA THR A 297 35.75 -40.35 3.68
C THR A 297 36.68 -41.39 4.32
N ARG A 298 36.55 -42.67 3.94
CA ARG A 298 37.52 -43.72 4.34
C ARG A 298 38.98 -43.39 3.97
N SER A 299 39.21 -42.42 3.08
CA SER A 299 40.53 -41.93 2.65
C SER A 299 40.99 -40.65 3.34
N GLY A 300 40.30 -40.16 4.38
CA GLY A 300 40.77 -39.00 5.16
C GLY A 300 40.41 -37.61 4.58
N LEU A 301 39.57 -37.53 3.54
CA LEU A 301 39.15 -36.25 2.95
C LEU A 301 37.79 -35.75 3.49
N PRO A 302 37.65 -34.44 3.78
CA PRO A 302 36.44 -33.89 4.36
C PRO A 302 35.28 -33.86 3.36
N ILE A 303 34.15 -34.46 3.72
CA ILE A 303 32.96 -34.49 2.85
C ILE A 303 32.17 -33.19 3.03
N ARG A 304 32.01 -32.41 1.96
CA ARG A 304 31.10 -31.24 1.91
C ARG A 304 29.81 -31.62 1.19
N ASN A 305 28.68 -31.65 1.91
CA ASN A 305 27.38 -31.97 1.32
C ASN A 305 26.55 -30.68 1.08
N PRO A 306 26.13 -30.33 -0.15
CA PRO A 306 25.50 -29.04 -0.44
C PRO A 306 23.98 -29.01 -0.26
N ARG A 307 23.35 -30.02 0.35
CA ARG A 307 21.88 -30.06 0.50
C ARG A 307 21.45 -30.39 1.91
N ARG A 308 21.23 -29.34 2.71
CA ARG A 308 20.18 -29.17 3.74
C ARG A 308 20.57 -28.01 4.66
N TYR A 309 20.17 -26.79 4.31
CA TYR A 309 20.01 -25.75 5.31
C TYR A 309 18.64 -25.94 5.97
N ASN A 310 18.64 -26.55 7.15
CA ASN A 310 17.63 -26.29 8.16
C ASN A 310 18.38 -25.95 9.44
N ALA A 311 18.15 -24.76 9.96
CA ALA A 311 18.46 -24.47 11.35
C ALA A 311 17.37 -23.56 11.91
N ARG A 312 16.63 -24.10 12.87
CA ARG A 312 16.07 -23.28 13.95
C ARG A 312 16.11 -24.07 15.24
N THR A 313 17.07 -23.77 16.09
CA THR A 313 16.89 -23.81 17.53
C THR A 313 17.90 -22.86 18.17
N PRO A 314 17.48 -21.78 18.87
CA PRO A 314 18.35 -21.10 19.81
C PRO A 314 18.36 -21.83 21.18
N PRO A 315 19.39 -21.59 22.00
CA PRO A 315 19.85 -22.52 23.03
C PRO A 315 19.12 -22.37 24.38
N ARG A 316 19.24 -23.44 25.18
CA ARG A 316 19.09 -23.42 26.64
C ARG A 316 20.13 -22.47 27.25
N THR A 317 19.70 -21.52 28.06
CA THR A 317 20.55 -20.83 29.04
C THR A 317 20.24 -21.34 30.44
N HIS A 318 21.16 -22.16 30.95
CA HIS A 318 21.54 -22.19 32.37
C HIS A 318 22.39 -20.93 32.64
N VAL A 319 22.51 -20.30 33.81
CA VAL A 319 22.12 -20.51 35.21
C VAL A 319 22.53 -19.21 35.91
N VAL A 320 21.79 -18.72 36.92
CA VAL A 320 22.38 -18.29 38.20
C VAL A 320 21.35 -18.56 39.31
N ARG A 321 21.69 -19.49 40.20
CA ARG A 321 21.08 -19.60 41.53
C ARG A 321 21.66 -18.48 42.38
N THR A 322 20.81 -17.61 42.92
CA THR A 322 21.10 -16.96 44.21
C THR A 322 20.12 -17.55 45.23
N ARG A 323 20.68 -18.32 46.16
CA ARG A 323 20.01 -18.70 47.41
C ARG A 323 19.90 -17.46 48.29
N SER A 324 18.69 -17.16 48.74
CA SER A 324 18.44 -16.55 50.04
C SER A 324 17.10 -17.11 50.53
N GLU A 325 17.17 -17.99 51.51
CA GLU A 325 16.03 -18.58 52.22
C GLU A 325 15.40 -17.54 53.21
N PRO A 326 14.46 -17.93 54.09
CA PRO A 326 13.07 -17.51 53.99
C PRO A 326 12.71 -16.52 55.10
N LEU A 327 11.65 -15.74 54.87
CA LEU A 327 10.91 -15.12 55.97
C LEU A 327 9.45 -15.51 55.80
N ASP A 328 9.09 -16.57 56.52
CA ASP A 328 7.74 -16.80 57.04
C ASP A 328 7.23 -15.52 57.70
N ILE A 329 5.96 -15.19 57.49
CA ILE A 329 4.99 -14.75 58.52
C ILE A 329 3.63 -14.48 57.82
N PRO A 330 2.51 -14.76 58.51
CA PRO A 330 1.35 -15.41 57.93
C PRO A 330 0.20 -14.48 57.52
N LEU A 331 -0.67 -15.06 56.70
CA LEU A 331 -2.04 -14.65 56.42
C LEU A 331 -2.80 -14.35 57.73
N LEU A 332 -3.24 -13.10 57.88
CA LEU A 332 -4.38 -12.77 58.71
C LEU A 332 -5.63 -12.64 57.84
N THR A 333 -6.60 -13.43 58.26
CA THR A 333 -8.00 -13.52 57.90
C THR A 333 -8.79 -12.23 58.15
N LEU A 334 -9.81 -12.04 57.31
CA LEU A 334 -11.18 -11.60 57.63
C LEU A 334 -11.37 -10.42 58.60
N THR A 335 -11.94 -9.34 58.07
CA THR A 335 -13.26 -8.82 58.48
C THR A 335 -13.96 -8.25 57.26
#